data_AF-A0A9W6FUL0-F1
#
_entry.id   AF-A0A9W6FUL0-F1
#
_cell.length_a   1.000
_cell.length_b   1.000
_cell.length_c   1.000
_cell.angle_alpha   90.00
_cell.angle_beta   90.00
_cell.angle_gamma   90.00
#
_symmetry.space_group_name_H-M   'P 1'
#
loop_
_entity.id
_entity.type
_entity.pdbx_description
1 polymer ?
#
loop_
_entity_poly.entity_id
_entity_poly.type
_entity_poly.pdbx_seq_one_letter_code
_entity_poly.pdbx_strand_id
1 'polypeptide(L)'
;MGLSLDQRVHEKVGLFARLGYQNDEVYEVPWFWSVGSNLKGIIPCRGDDEIGLGVAGLKANDDLKHDGTEYHLEAYYRIALSEYFAITPDIQYVINPLGNDSNDDVVAGMVKGQFSF
;
A
#
# COMPACT_ATOMS: atom_id res chain seq x y z
N MET A 1 15.48 -11.07 1.72
CA MET A 1 15.39 -10.89 0.26
C MET A 1 14.04 -10.29 -0.09
N GLY A 2 13.97 -9.50 -1.16
CA GLY A 2 12.71 -8.90 -1.62
C GLY A 2 12.59 -8.92 -3.14
N LEU A 3 11.36 -9.04 -3.62
CA LEU A 3 10.96 -9.05 -5.03
C LEU A 3 9.87 -8.00 -5.23
N SER A 4 10.01 -7.17 -6.28
CA SER A 4 9.00 -6.21 -6.72
C SER A 4 8.72 -6.44 -8.19
N LEU A 5 7.44 -6.49 -8.55
CA LEU A 5 6.95 -6.62 -9.91
C LEU A 5 5.93 -5.51 -10.15
N ASP A 6 6.17 -4.71 -11.17
CA ASP A 6 5.33 -3.57 -11.54
C ASP A 6 5.05 -3.69 -13.04
N GLN A 7 3.78 -3.86 -13.42
CA GLN A 7 3.38 -4.09 -14.81
C GLN A 7 2.24 -3.17 -15.19
N ARG A 8 2.47 -2.39 -16.26
CA ARG A 8 1.39 -1.69 -16.95
C ARG A 8 0.71 -2.67 -17.90
N VAL A 9 -0.53 -3.04 -17.60
CA VAL A 9 -1.32 -3.99 -18.39
C VAL A 9 -2.19 -3.30 -19.45
N HIS A 10 -2.43 -1.99 -19.26
CA HIS A 10 -3.14 -1.14 -20.21
C HIS A 10 -2.62 0.31 -20.12
N GLU A 11 -2.92 1.15 -21.12
CA GLU A 11 -2.58 2.59 -21.10
C GLU A 11 -3.13 3.33 -19.88
N LYS A 12 -4.09 2.77 -19.14
CA LYS A 12 -4.66 3.40 -17.96
C LYS A 12 -4.55 2.53 -16.70
N VAL A 13 -4.04 1.31 -16.79
CA VAL A 13 -4.07 0.35 -15.69
C VAL A 13 -2.67 -0.15 -15.38
N GLY A 14 -2.21 0.13 -14.16
CA GLY A 14 -1.00 -0.44 -13.58
C GLY A 14 -1.34 -1.47 -12.51
N LEU A 15 -0.54 -2.52 -12.43
CA LEU A 15 -0.58 -3.52 -11.36
C LEU A 15 0.80 -3.58 -10.70
N PHE A 16 0.81 -3.81 -9.39
CA PHE A 16 2.04 -4.07 -8.66
C PHE A 16 1.87 -5.25 -7.70
N ALA A 17 2.97 -5.95 -7.47
CA ALA A 17 3.09 -6.98 -6.46
C ALA A 17 4.49 -6.93 -5.83
N ARG A 18 4.56 -7.06 -4.50
CA ARG A 18 5.82 -7.08 -3.75
C ARG A 18 5.80 -8.25 -2.78
N LEU A 19 6.94 -8.89 -2.63
CA LEU A 19 7.17 -9.99 -1.69
C LEU A 19 8.49 -9.74 -0.96
N GLY A 20 8.50 -9.96 0.34
CA GLY A 20 9.67 -9.81 1.20
C GLY A 20 9.75 -10.99 2.15
N TYR A 21 10.95 -11.56 2.26
CA TYR A 21 11.28 -12.55 3.26
C TYR A 21 12.54 -12.13 4.02
N GLN A 22 12.52 -12.18 5.34
CA GLN A 22 13.63 -11.86 6.23
C GLN A 22 13.99 -13.08 7.10
N ASN A 23 15.19 -13.09 7.67
CA ASN A 23 15.61 -14.16 8.58
C ASN A 23 14.73 -14.12 9.85
N ASP A 24 14.04 -15.23 10.10
CA ASP A 24 13.15 -15.44 11.24
C ASP A 24 13.90 -15.53 12.58
N GLU A 25 15.20 -15.80 12.62
CA GLU A 25 15.95 -15.79 13.88
C GLU A 25 16.11 -14.37 14.50
N VAL A 26 15.92 -13.32 13.70
CA VAL A 26 16.22 -11.93 14.10
C VAL A 26 15.03 -10.99 13.90
N TYR A 27 14.17 -11.25 12.91
CA TYR A 27 13.10 -10.33 12.54
C TYR A 27 11.74 -10.74 13.12
N GLU A 28 11.04 -9.76 13.68
CA GLU A 28 9.68 -9.91 14.21
C GLU A 28 8.62 -10.13 13.12
N VAL A 29 8.88 -9.68 11.89
CA VAL A 29 8.01 -9.86 10.72
C VAL A 29 8.85 -10.46 9.59
N PRO A 30 8.99 -11.80 9.54
CA PRO A 30 9.81 -12.47 8.54
C PRO A 30 9.16 -12.51 7.16
N TRP A 31 7.85 -12.31 7.05
CA TRP A 31 7.13 -12.34 5.77
C TRP A 31 6.33 -11.06 5.55
N PHE A 32 6.56 -10.45 4.38
CA PHE A 32 5.81 -9.30 3.88
C PHE A 32 5.32 -9.60 2.47
N TRP A 33 4.09 -9.19 2.16
CA TRP A 33 3.61 -9.16 0.78
C TRP A 33 2.70 -7.96 0.57
N SER A 34 2.64 -7.47 -0.66
CA SER A 34 1.62 -6.52 -1.07
C SER A 34 1.23 -6.68 -2.53
N VAL A 35 -0.02 -6.36 -2.84
CA VAL A 35 -0.53 -6.31 -4.21
C VAL A 35 -1.45 -5.11 -4.35
N GLY A 36 -1.54 -4.57 -5.56
CA GLY A 36 -2.45 -3.49 -5.81
C GLY A 36 -2.52 -3.09 -7.26
N SER A 37 -3.34 -2.08 -7.51
CA SER A 37 -3.55 -1.53 -8.83
C SER A 37 -3.68 -0.02 -8.78
N ASN A 38 -3.38 0.61 -9.91
CA ASN A 38 -3.69 2.02 -10.13
C ASN A 38 -4.39 2.22 -11.47
N LEU A 39 -5.20 3.27 -11.53
CA LEU A 39 -5.98 3.66 -12.69
C LEU A 39 -5.75 5.15 -12.98
N LYS A 40 -5.25 5.46 -14.17
CA LYS A 40 -4.99 6.84 -14.62
C LYS A 40 -6.16 7.39 -15.46
N GLY A 41 -6.58 8.62 -15.16
CA GLY A 41 -7.52 9.39 -15.99
C GLY A 41 -8.92 8.79 -16.03
N ILE A 42 -9.46 8.39 -14.87
CA ILE A 42 -10.86 7.91 -14.74
C ILE A 42 -11.85 9.02 -15.04
N ILE A 43 -11.55 10.26 -14.61
CA ILE A 43 -12.37 11.42 -14.89
C ILE A 43 -11.94 12.02 -16.23
N PRO A 44 -12.82 12.13 -17.25
CA PRO A 44 -12.44 12.57 -18.59
C PRO A 44 -11.72 13.92 -18.64
N CYS A 45 -12.09 14.87 -17.77
CA CYS A 45 -11.45 16.18 -17.68
C CYS A 45 -10.18 16.21 -16.81
N ARG A 46 -9.77 15.08 -16.21
CA ARG A 46 -8.62 14.97 -15.31
C ARG A 46 -7.74 13.79 -15.73
N GLY A 47 -7.19 13.87 -16.94
CA GLY A 47 -6.41 12.79 -17.56
C GLY A 47 -5.13 12.42 -16.81
N ASP A 48 -4.58 13.33 -16.00
CA ASP A 48 -3.36 13.13 -15.22
C ASP A 48 -3.57 12.70 -13.77
N ASP A 49 -4.83 12.58 -13.36
CA ASP A 49 -5.16 12.02 -12.06
C ASP A 49 -5.00 10.51 -12.04
N GLU A 50 -4.76 9.99 -10.85
CA GLU A 50 -4.60 8.55 -10.62
C GLU A 50 -5.34 8.15 -9.34
N ILE A 51 -6.10 7.05 -9.40
CA ILE A 51 -6.59 6.38 -8.20
C ILE A 51 -5.82 5.08 -8.00
N GLY A 52 -5.53 4.72 -6.76
CA GLY A 52 -4.90 3.45 -6.45
C GLY A 52 -5.56 2.75 -5.28
N LEU A 53 -5.49 1.43 -5.32
CA LEU A 53 -5.90 0.54 -4.24
C LEU A 53 -4.79 -0.48 -4.00
N GLY A 54 -4.47 -0.73 -2.74
CA GLY A 54 -3.46 -1.69 -2.34
C GLY A 54 -3.87 -2.47 -1.10
N VAL A 55 -3.38 -3.70 -1.02
CA VAL A 55 -3.43 -4.52 0.20
C VAL A 55 -2.04 -5.04 0.50
N ALA A 56 -1.66 -5.03 1.76
CA ALA A 56 -0.44 -5.64 2.25
C ALA A 56 -0.74 -6.56 3.45
N GLY A 57 0.08 -7.60 3.59
CA GLY A 57 0.06 -8.50 4.74
C GLY A 57 1.45 -8.62 5.34
N LEU A 58 1.52 -8.48 6.65
CA LEU A 58 2.71 -8.62 7.47
C LEU A 58 2.48 -9.77 8.44
N LYS A 59 3.12 -10.92 8.19
CA LYS A 59 3.01 -12.08 9.08
C LYS A 59 4.10 -11.98 10.14
N ALA A 60 3.67 -11.84 11.39
CA ALA A 60 4.55 -11.86 12.54
C ALA A 60 5.23 -13.23 12.68
N ASN A 61 6.39 -13.22 13.31
CA ASN A 61 7.17 -14.41 13.60
C ASN A 61 6.43 -15.31 14.59
N ASP A 62 6.50 -16.63 14.37
CA ASP A 62 5.83 -17.62 15.21
C ASP A 62 6.44 -17.68 16.63
N ASP A 63 7.66 -17.16 16.83
CA ASP A 63 8.32 -17.03 18.14
C ASP A 63 7.76 -15.87 19.00
N LEU A 64 6.90 -15.01 18.43
CA LEU A 64 6.28 -13.90 19.14
C LEU A 64 5.02 -14.34 19.90
N LYS A 65 4.68 -13.57 20.93
CA LYS A 65 3.44 -13.78 21.70
C LYS A 65 2.17 -13.72 20.84
N HIS A 66 2.20 -12.89 19.80
CA HIS A 66 1.13 -12.73 18.83
C HIS A 66 1.76 -12.88 17.43
N ASP A 67 1.46 -13.99 16.78
CA ASP A 67 2.03 -14.40 15.50
C ASP A 67 1.04 -14.17 14.34
N GLY A 68 -0.04 -13.43 14.56
CA GLY A 68 -1.06 -13.17 13.54
C GLY A 68 -0.51 -12.38 12.34
N THR A 69 -1.33 -12.30 11.30
CA THR A 69 -1.04 -11.43 10.15
C THR A 69 -1.74 -10.09 10.34
N GLU A 70 -0.96 -9.02 10.33
CA GLU A 70 -1.45 -7.65 10.24
C GLU A 70 -1.73 -7.34 8.76
N TYR A 71 -2.90 -6.79 8.46
CA TYR A 71 -3.29 -6.41 7.10
C TYR A 71 -3.43 -4.91 6.98
N HIS A 72 -2.91 -4.35 5.88
CA HIS A 72 -3.08 -2.94 5.53
C HIS A 72 -3.89 -2.85 4.24
N LEU A 73 -4.98 -2.11 4.26
CA LEU A 73 -5.73 -1.72 3.08
C LEU A 73 -5.51 -0.23 2.83
N GLU A 74 -5.10 0.14 1.63
CA GLU A 74 -4.87 1.54 1.25
C GLU A 74 -5.70 1.91 0.02
N ALA A 75 -6.27 3.10 0.06
CA ALA A 75 -6.87 3.76 -1.09
C ALA A 75 -6.38 5.20 -1.18
N TYR A 76 -5.94 5.62 -2.37
CA TYR A 76 -5.50 6.99 -2.59
C TYR A 76 -6.07 7.58 -3.89
N TYR A 77 -6.18 8.90 -3.94
CA TYR A 77 -6.51 9.63 -5.16
C TYR A 77 -5.52 10.77 -5.38
N ARG A 78 -4.66 10.64 -6.39
CA ARG A 78 -3.71 11.68 -6.79
C ARG A 78 -4.37 12.68 -7.72
N ILE A 79 -4.47 13.91 -7.24
CA ILE A 79 -4.98 15.09 -7.93
C ILE A 79 -3.78 15.82 -8.55
N ALA A 80 -3.61 15.71 -9.87
CA ALA A 80 -2.66 16.54 -10.60
C ALA A 80 -3.22 17.96 -10.69
N LEU A 81 -2.55 18.92 -10.06
CA LEU A 81 -2.93 20.34 -10.09
C LEU A 81 -2.18 21.08 -11.19
N SER A 82 -0.93 20.69 -11.45
CA SER A 82 -0.11 21.14 -12.57
C SER A 82 0.91 20.06 -12.94
N GLU A 83 1.74 20.33 -13.95
CA GLU A 83 2.89 19.48 -14.30
C GLU A 83 3.96 19.43 -13.20
N TYR A 84 3.97 20.41 -12.29
CA TYR A 84 4.96 20.53 -11.20
C TYR A 84 4.41 20.13 -9.83
N PHE A 85 3.08 20.04 -9.66
CA PHE A 85 2.48 19.86 -8.35
C PHE A 85 1.25 18.94 -8.35
N ALA A 86 1.22 18.03 -7.38
CA ALA A 86 0.09 17.15 -7.12
C ALA A 86 -0.19 17.00 -5.63
N ILE A 87 -1.45 16.79 -5.29
CA ILE A 87 -1.91 16.46 -3.93
C ILE A 87 -2.54 15.07 -3.97
N THR A 88 -2.25 14.25 -2.97
CA THR A 88 -2.78 12.89 -2.86
C THR A 88 -3.34 12.68 -1.46
N PRO A 89 -4.65 12.85 -1.24
CA PRO A 89 -5.31 12.24 -0.09
C PRO A 89 -5.25 10.71 -0.18
N ASP A 90 -5.01 10.07 0.96
CA ASP A 90 -5.12 8.62 1.13
C ASP A 90 -5.76 8.25 2.47
N ILE A 91 -6.35 7.06 2.49
CA ILE A 91 -6.91 6.42 3.68
C ILE A 91 -6.32 5.03 3.80
N GLN A 92 -5.96 4.66 5.02
CA GLN A 92 -5.40 3.36 5.37
C GLN A 92 -6.24 2.73 6.47
N TYR A 93 -6.54 1.44 6.33
CA TYR A 93 -7.19 0.61 7.33
C TYR A 93 -6.29 -0.55 7.70
N VAL A 94 -5.97 -0.66 8.98
CA VAL A 94 -5.08 -1.68 9.53
C VAL A 94 -5.89 -2.64 10.38
N ILE A 95 -5.84 -3.92 10.02
CA ILE A 95 -6.55 -5.01 10.69
C ILE A 95 -5.55 -5.86 11.46
N ASN A 96 -5.90 -6.27 12.67
CA ASN A 96 -5.04 -7.04 13.59
C ASN A 96 -3.66 -6.38 13.80
N PRO A 97 -3.61 -5.13 14.29
CA PRO A 97 -2.34 -4.44 14.46
C PRO A 97 -1.42 -5.22 15.42
N LEU A 98 -0.14 -5.27 15.10
CA LEU A 98 0.91 -6.07 15.73
C LEU A 98 0.65 -7.59 15.67
N GLY A 99 -0.13 -8.05 14.69
CA GLY A 99 -0.49 -9.47 14.56
C GLY A 99 -1.38 -9.98 15.70
N ASN A 100 -2.07 -9.08 16.42
CA ASN A 100 -2.93 -9.42 17.55
C ASN A 100 -4.40 -9.12 17.21
N ASP A 101 -5.23 -10.17 17.13
CA ASP A 101 -6.66 -10.08 16.80
C ASP A 101 -7.53 -9.53 17.92
N SER A 102 -6.96 -9.38 19.12
CA SER A 102 -7.61 -8.76 20.27
C SER A 102 -7.41 -7.24 20.31
N ASN A 103 -6.59 -6.68 19.42
CA ASN A 103 -6.44 -5.24 19.27
C ASN A 103 -7.55 -4.68 18.37
N ASP A 104 -7.99 -3.46 18.66
CA ASP A 104 -8.92 -2.74 17.79
C ASP A 104 -8.23 -2.36 16.46
N ASP A 105 -8.98 -2.45 15.37
CA ASP A 105 -8.54 -2.00 14.05
C ASP A 105 -8.27 -0.49 14.02
N VAL A 106 -7.35 -0.06 13.14
CA VAL A 106 -6.93 1.34 13.03
C VAL A 106 -7.32 1.91 11.67
N VAL A 107 -7.92 3.11 11.68
CA VAL A 107 -8.13 3.92 10.48
C VAL A 107 -7.23 5.15 10.55
N ALA A 108 -6.46 5.40 9.48
CA ALA A 108 -5.63 6.59 9.34
C ALA A 108 -5.92 7.28 8.01
N GLY A 109 -5.81 8.61 7.99
CA GLY A 109 -5.89 9.42 6.79
C GLY A 109 -4.66 10.30 6.65
N MET A 110 -4.17 10.46 5.43
CA MET A 110 -3.00 11.27 5.11
C MET A 110 -3.26 12.13 3.88
N VAL A 111 -2.55 13.26 3.79
CA VAL A 111 -2.48 14.09 2.59
C VAL A 111 -1.01 14.30 2.23
N LYS A 112 -0.64 13.86 1.04
CA LYS A 112 0.72 13.97 0.49
C LYS A 112 0.79 15.04 -0.59
N GLY A 113 1.73 15.99 -0.45
CA GLY A 113 2.10 16.92 -1.52
C GLY A 113 3.32 16.44 -2.29
N GLN A 114 3.28 16.48 -3.62
CA GLN A 114 4.38 16.08 -4.50
C GLN A 114 4.78 17.22 -5.43
N PHE A 115 6.06 17.58 -5.43
CA PHE A 115 6.66 18.59 -6.31
C PHE A 115 7.61 17.93 -7.31
N SER A 116 7.59 18.40 -8.57
CA SER A 116 8.53 18.01 -9.63
C SER A 116 9.21 19.27 -10.19
N PHE A 117 10.53 19.24 -10.39
CA PHE A 117 11.35 20.37 -10.85
C PHE A 117 12.37 19.92 -11.91
#